data_AF-A0A0U1QTN7-F1
#
_entry.id   AF-A0A0U1QTN7-F1
#
_cell.length_a   1.000
_cell.length_b   1.000
_cell.length_c   1.000
_cell.angle_alpha   90.00
_cell.angle_beta   90.00
_cell.angle_gamma   90.00
#
_symmetry.space_group_name_H-M   'P 1'
#
loop_
_entity.id
_entity.type
_entity.pdbx_description
1 polymer ?
#
loop_
_entity_poly.entity_id
_entity_poly.type
_entity_poly.pdbx_seq_one_letter_code
_entity_poly.pdbx_strand_id
1 'polypeptide(L)'
;MVVKAETIGEKQSIQVVQINGKRFVTGLFWQQIQDPRSYMAEARKFGKANGMDVVAIRHADINIQAGFVARKRGAEKGMYSLASTIAGIIETTESGHDGRWLGVFEIDESSFVQTLHQRNEPTRKKSLLKRDRLNNRAVLIEDNNLDEPSFGSLDDKLITQEVAKEKKYLFVAVSDGSIVPSSDKVGNAQDIKRIASQAINLFSSSKKFKKIYSPPELGLGEFNIKLSERLIPKNLKKEYQLKQLTFGLTKQEITTYMIFLILLSALFTYYKYNENIKKQQIAEQKRLAIERYKEEQNRIKNATKQDVQLEELSKPWVGQPSVYEFVHNCTQLTKIIPPNIRGWDNTKINCTEKAFTSDYTRNEFSTVNDFRQSVKSLFNVEIFTTDNNGDRALFALENKMPPAGNEELKVALDVLSDFTSYFQKVNIEYNLTEVEVKSPLLLAGQVEDVNNKPSPPPWRTFDFEVKSDINPNVLFSHYKVTVTRIESIEMKMDNTTKLTWVIKGKVYVKL
;
A
#
# COMPACT_ATOMS: atom_id res chain seq x y z
N MET A 1 4.18 4.95 24.91
CA MET A 1 4.94 6.22 25.11
C MET A 1 6.41 5.86 25.18
N VAL A 2 7.21 6.28 24.20
CA VAL A 2 8.67 6.12 24.27
C VAL A 2 9.20 7.36 24.99
N VAL A 3 9.77 7.19 26.18
CA VAL A 3 10.46 8.27 26.89
C VAL A 3 11.70 8.60 26.07
N LYS A 4 11.69 9.74 25.39
CA LYS A 4 12.82 10.21 24.58
C LYS A 4 13.96 10.58 25.54
N ALA A 5 15.11 9.95 25.38
CA ALA A 5 16.31 10.31 26.15
C ALA A 5 16.66 11.79 25.89
N GLU A 6 16.90 12.55 26.96
CA GLU A 6 17.36 13.94 26.85
C GLU A 6 18.66 14.03 26.04
N THR A 7 18.70 14.98 25.12
CA THR A 7 19.86 15.23 24.26
C THR A 7 20.95 16.01 25.00
N ILE A 8 22.20 15.96 24.54
CA ILE A 8 23.31 16.70 25.17
C ILE A 8 22.99 18.21 25.23
N GLY A 9 22.42 18.77 24.17
CA GLY A 9 22.01 20.18 24.12
C GLY A 9 20.93 20.56 25.14
N GLU A 10 20.15 19.58 25.63
CA GLU A 10 19.17 19.80 26.71
C GLU A 10 19.81 19.88 28.09
N LYS A 11 21.03 19.40 28.29
CA LYS A 11 21.72 19.43 29.59
C LYS A 11 22.76 20.55 29.72
N GLN A 12 23.01 21.31 28.64
CA GLN A 12 24.00 22.38 28.64
C GLN A 12 23.58 23.56 29.53
N SER A 13 24.49 23.97 30.41
CA SER A 13 24.46 25.26 31.09
C SER A 13 25.33 26.23 30.31
N ILE A 14 24.74 27.31 29.78
CA ILE A 14 25.47 28.34 29.06
C ILE A 14 25.23 29.71 29.69
N GLN A 15 26.20 30.60 29.52
CA GLN A 15 26.09 31.99 29.96
C GLN A 15 26.49 32.90 28.81
N VAL A 16 25.83 34.06 28.75
CA VAL A 16 26.14 35.11 27.77
C VAL A 16 26.73 36.28 28.52
N VAL A 17 27.91 36.71 28.10
CA VAL A 17 28.68 37.80 28.73
C VAL A 17 28.90 38.90 27.71
N GLN A 18 28.71 40.15 28.12
CA GLN A 18 28.96 41.33 27.30
C GLN A 18 30.22 42.04 27.79
N ILE A 19 31.26 42.06 26.96
CA ILE A 19 32.55 42.70 27.24
C ILE A 19 32.86 43.65 26.08
N ASN A 20 33.17 44.91 26.39
CA ASN A 20 33.48 45.95 25.38
C ASN A 20 32.43 46.06 24.25
N GLY A 21 31.14 45.93 24.61
CA GLY A 21 30.01 46.01 23.65
C GLY A 21 29.85 44.79 22.72
N LYS A 22 30.56 43.68 22.97
CA LYS A 22 30.45 42.43 22.21
C LYS A 22 29.91 41.31 23.10
N ARG A 23 29.02 40.49 22.53
CA ARG A 23 28.39 39.35 23.22
C ARG A 23 29.20 38.08 23.00
N PHE A 24 29.56 37.43 24.10
CA PHE A 24 30.32 36.19 24.16
C PHE A 24 29.48 35.09 24.81
N VAL A 25 29.63 33.86 24.34
CA VAL A 25 28.98 32.68 24.89
C VAL A 25 30.05 31.76 25.47
N THR A 26 29.77 31.23 26.66
CA THR A 26 30.57 30.22 27.37
C THR A 26 29.69 29.02 27.69
N GLY A 27 30.30 27.86 27.93
CA GLY A 27 29.61 26.58 28.13
C GLY A 27 29.40 25.78 26.86
N LEU A 28 30.18 26.01 25.80
CA LEU A 28 30.06 25.26 24.56
C LEU A 28 30.52 23.81 24.76
N PHE A 29 29.86 22.87 24.09
CA PHE A 29 30.30 21.48 24.07
C PHE A 29 31.36 21.28 22.98
N TRP A 30 32.61 21.09 23.40
CA TRP A 30 33.75 20.98 22.51
C TRP A 30 34.01 19.53 22.07
N GLN A 31 34.04 19.30 20.76
CA GLN A 31 34.25 17.99 20.12
C GLN A 31 35.21 18.12 18.94
N GLN A 32 36.15 17.18 18.82
CA GLN A 32 37.05 17.11 17.68
C GLN A 32 36.31 16.62 16.43
N ILE A 33 36.61 17.24 15.29
CA ILE A 33 36.12 16.84 13.97
C ILE A 33 37.06 15.80 13.38
N GLN A 34 36.51 14.69 12.89
CA GLN A 34 37.24 13.55 12.33
C GLN A 34 37.51 13.67 10.82
N ASP A 35 36.64 14.35 10.07
CA ASP A 35 36.80 14.64 8.64
C ASP A 35 37.07 16.13 8.40
N PRO A 36 38.35 16.56 8.35
CA PRO A 36 38.71 17.94 8.06
C PRO A 36 38.25 18.45 6.69
N ARG A 37 38.03 17.57 5.70
CA ARG A 37 37.59 17.97 4.35
C ARG A 37 36.11 18.32 4.33
N SER A 38 35.31 17.63 5.16
CA SER A 38 33.86 17.82 5.26
C SER A 38 33.40 18.26 6.65
N TYR A 39 34.24 19.02 7.37
CA TYR A 39 34.04 19.36 8.78
C TYR A 39 32.66 19.98 9.09
N MET A 40 32.12 20.80 8.18
CA MET A 40 30.77 21.38 8.34
C MET A 40 29.66 20.34 8.18
N ALA A 41 29.83 19.32 7.34
CA ALA A 41 28.86 18.24 7.19
C ALA A 41 28.84 17.35 8.45
N GLU A 42 30.01 17.03 8.98
CA GLU A 42 30.15 16.32 10.26
C GLU A 42 29.53 17.12 11.41
N ALA A 43 29.84 18.42 11.52
CA ALA A 43 29.26 19.29 12.52
C ALA A 43 27.73 19.38 12.42
N ARG A 44 27.17 19.47 11.20
CA ARG A 44 25.70 19.42 11.00
C ARG A 44 25.10 18.09 11.46
N LYS A 45 25.74 16.96 11.13
CA LYS A 45 25.27 15.63 11.52
C LYS A 45 25.27 15.48 13.05
N PHE A 46 26.36 15.88 13.70
CA PHE A 46 26.48 15.84 15.16
C PHE A 46 25.50 16.77 15.86
N GLY A 47 25.39 18.02 15.38
CA GLY A 47 24.45 19.01 15.91
C GLY A 47 23.00 18.54 15.81
N LYS A 48 22.59 18.00 14.65
CA LYS A 48 21.25 17.43 14.43
C LYS A 48 20.95 16.28 15.40
N ALA A 49 21.90 15.37 15.58
CA ALA A 49 21.75 14.20 16.46
C ALA A 49 21.63 14.58 17.95
N ASN A 50 22.26 15.69 18.37
CA ASN A 50 22.35 16.09 19.78
C ASN A 50 21.53 17.35 20.12
N GLY A 51 20.64 17.79 19.23
CA GLY A 51 19.73 18.92 19.48
C GLY A 51 20.42 20.29 19.56
N MET A 52 21.56 20.46 18.89
CA MET A 52 22.36 21.70 18.89
C MET A 52 22.40 22.27 17.46
N ASP A 53 21.88 23.49 17.28
CA ASP A 53 21.73 24.17 15.99
C ASP A 53 22.69 25.36 15.81
N VAL A 54 23.65 25.54 16.72
CA VAL A 54 24.68 26.60 16.67
C VAL A 54 26.06 26.01 16.97
N VAL A 55 27.08 26.47 16.25
CA VAL A 55 28.45 25.93 16.33
C VAL A 55 29.52 27.02 16.21
N ALA A 56 30.57 26.95 17.02
CA ALA A 56 31.85 27.61 16.82
C ALA A 56 32.82 26.63 16.15
N ILE A 57 33.55 27.04 15.11
CA ILE A 57 34.59 26.19 14.49
C ILE A 57 35.95 26.78 14.82
N ARG A 58 36.79 26.01 15.48
CA ARG A 58 38.17 26.37 15.81
C ARG A 58 39.12 25.56 14.94
N HIS A 59 40.00 26.27 14.24
CA HIS A 59 41.10 25.68 13.50
C HIS A 59 42.36 25.87 14.34
N ALA A 60 42.93 24.77 14.84
CA ALA A 60 44.27 24.75 15.39
C ALA A 60 45.24 24.22 14.33
N ASP A 61 46.55 24.33 14.57
CA ASP A 61 47.59 23.97 13.60
C ASP A 61 47.49 22.52 13.09
N ILE A 62 46.99 21.60 13.93
CA ILE A 62 46.95 20.16 13.65
C ILE A 62 45.55 19.54 13.71
N ASN A 63 44.53 20.27 14.13
CA ASN A 63 43.17 19.74 14.28
C ASN A 63 42.08 20.80 14.08
N ILE A 64 40.89 20.33 13.71
CA ILE A 64 39.67 21.14 13.67
C ILE A 64 38.78 20.68 14.81
N GLN A 65 38.26 21.63 15.57
CA GLN A 65 37.36 21.40 16.68
C GLN A 65 36.06 22.21 16.50
N ALA A 66 34.96 21.66 16.98
CA ALA A 66 33.67 22.31 16.98
C ALA A 66 33.13 22.45 18.40
N GLY A 67 32.73 23.67 18.77
CA GLY A 67 32.01 23.98 20.00
C GLY A 67 30.52 24.11 19.70
N PHE A 68 29.69 23.20 20.21
CA PHE A 68 28.26 23.13 19.92
C PHE A 68 27.41 23.75 21.04
N VAL A 69 26.31 24.38 20.65
CA VAL A 69 25.32 24.92 21.57
C VAL A 69 23.92 24.91 20.95
N ALA A 70 22.90 24.72 21.77
CA ALA A 70 21.51 24.85 21.35
C ALA A 70 21.07 26.33 21.40
N ARG A 71 20.58 26.87 20.28
CA ARG A 71 20.08 28.26 20.17
C ARG A 71 19.01 28.60 21.19
N LYS A 72 18.15 27.62 21.51
CA LYS A 72 17.09 27.76 22.53
C LYS A 72 17.61 28.18 23.92
N ARG A 73 18.90 28.03 24.19
CA ARG A 73 19.55 28.45 25.43
C ARG A 73 20.01 29.91 25.46
N GLY A 74 19.87 30.65 24.36
CA GLY A 74 20.27 32.06 24.24
C GLY A 74 21.54 32.31 23.41
N ALA A 75 22.13 31.27 22.81
CA ALA A 75 23.26 31.41 21.90
C ALA A 75 22.77 31.74 20.47
N GLU A 76 23.19 32.86 19.92
CA GLU A 76 22.78 33.33 18.59
C GLU A 76 23.95 33.37 17.60
N LYS A 77 23.62 33.26 16.31
CA LYS A 77 24.58 33.49 15.23
C LYS A 77 25.20 34.88 15.37
N GLY A 78 26.52 34.97 15.22
CA GLY A 78 27.27 36.23 15.31
C GLY A 78 27.73 36.63 16.71
N MET A 79 27.24 35.98 17.77
CA MET A 79 27.91 36.02 19.07
C MET A 79 29.28 35.31 18.96
N TYR A 80 30.19 35.60 19.89
CA TYR A 80 31.53 35.01 19.89
C TYR A 80 31.63 33.86 20.89
N SER A 81 32.37 32.80 20.59
CA SER A 81 32.76 31.83 21.61
C SER A 81 33.85 32.44 22.49
N LEU A 82 33.62 32.55 23.80
CA LEU A 82 34.59 33.14 24.73
C LEU A 82 35.88 32.32 24.77
N ALA A 83 35.76 30.99 24.95
CA ALA A 83 36.90 30.08 24.97
C ALA A 83 37.70 30.10 23.65
N SER A 84 37.02 30.06 22.50
CA SER A 84 37.69 30.13 21.19
C SER A 84 38.41 31.46 20.97
N THR A 85 37.80 32.55 21.43
CA THR A 85 38.37 33.89 21.28
C THR A 85 39.63 34.05 22.12
N ILE A 86 39.56 33.68 23.41
CA ILE A 86 40.71 33.76 24.31
C ILE A 86 41.85 32.88 23.80
N ALA A 87 41.55 31.66 23.36
CA ALA A 87 42.56 30.77 22.82
C ALA A 87 43.26 31.34 21.59
N GLY A 88 42.49 31.85 20.63
CA GLY A 88 43.08 32.47 19.45
C GLY A 88 43.85 33.77 19.75
N ILE A 89 43.45 34.55 20.75
CA ILE A 89 44.20 35.74 21.18
C ILE A 89 45.54 35.35 21.82
N ILE A 90 45.55 34.40 22.75
CA ILE A 90 46.79 33.95 23.41
C ILE A 90 47.77 33.39 22.37
N GLU A 91 47.28 32.58 21.43
CA GLU A 91 48.10 32.05 20.33
C GLU A 91 48.66 33.15 19.43
N THR A 92 47.87 34.17 19.10
CA THR A 92 48.35 35.23 18.20
C THR A 92 49.21 36.30 18.87
N THR A 93 49.11 36.48 20.19
CA THR A 93 49.77 37.58 20.90
C THR A 93 50.98 37.16 21.73
N GLU A 94 51.14 35.88 22.07
CA GLU A 94 52.26 35.42 22.88
C GLU A 94 53.30 34.64 22.08
N SER A 95 54.51 35.19 21.97
CA SER A 95 55.64 34.49 21.37
C SER A 95 55.98 33.20 22.15
N GLY A 96 56.20 32.10 21.44
CA GLY A 96 56.62 30.82 22.03
C GLY A 96 55.53 30.01 22.73
N HIS A 97 54.24 30.26 22.42
CA HIS A 97 53.16 29.37 22.85
C HIS A 97 53.31 27.99 22.18
N ASP A 98 53.08 26.90 22.91
CA ASP A 98 53.14 25.53 22.39
C ASP A 98 51.75 24.88 22.29
N GLY A 99 50.70 25.69 22.37
CA GLY A 99 49.31 25.22 22.35
C GLY A 99 48.88 24.49 23.62
N ARG A 100 49.66 24.56 24.72
CA ARG A 100 49.32 23.94 26.01
C ARG A 100 49.34 24.95 27.15
N TRP A 101 48.16 25.46 27.49
CA TRP A 101 47.98 26.42 28.57
C TRP A 101 46.65 26.23 29.29
N LEU A 102 46.61 26.70 30.53
CA LEU A 102 45.41 26.72 31.36
C LEU A 102 45.17 28.15 31.83
N GLY A 103 43.92 28.61 31.79
CA GLY A 103 43.56 29.96 32.19
C GLY A 103 42.32 29.97 33.08
N VAL A 104 42.44 30.68 34.19
CA VAL A 104 41.32 31.15 34.99
C VAL A 104 41.25 32.65 34.82
N PHE A 105 40.09 33.18 34.47
CA PHE A 105 39.91 34.61 34.17
C PHE A 105 38.74 35.17 34.96
N GLU A 106 38.94 36.31 35.61
CA GLU A 106 37.88 37.02 36.34
C GLU A 106 36.90 37.67 35.35
N ILE A 107 35.60 37.47 35.59
CA ILE A 107 34.51 38.12 34.87
C ILE A 107 33.72 38.95 35.88
N ASP A 108 33.55 40.24 35.57
CA ASP A 108 32.68 41.12 36.35
C ASP A 108 31.23 40.64 36.23
N GLU A 109 30.54 40.55 37.36
CA GLU A 109 29.14 40.14 37.41
C GLU A 109 28.24 41.05 36.57
N SER A 110 28.58 42.33 36.45
CA SER A 110 27.86 43.29 35.58
C SER A 110 27.91 42.93 34.09
N SER A 111 28.87 42.10 33.69
CA SER A 111 29.04 41.67 32.30
C SER A 111 28.08 40.55 31.91
N PHE A 112 27.42 39.85 32.85
CA PHE A 112 26.46 38.80 32.49
C PHE A 112 25.16 39.38 31.96
N VAL A 113 24.77 38.95 30.77
CA VAL A 113 23.45 39.29 30.22
C VAL A 113 22.44 38.35 30.86
N GLN A 114 21.46 38.90 31.59
CA GLN A 114 20.40 38.12 32.20
C GLN A 114 19.60 37.39 31.10
N THR A 115 19.85 36.09 30.94
CA THR A 115 19.14 35.27 29.98
C THR A 115 17.71 35.07 30.47
N LEU A 116 16.73 35.42 29.63
CA LEU A 116 15.30 35.21 29.85
C LEU A 116 14.98 33.70 30.01
N HIS A 117 15.22 33.14 31.18
CA HIS A 117 14.80 31.79 31.55
C HIS A 117 14.08 31.79 32.91
N GLN A 118 12.97 32.52 32.96
CA GLN A 118 11.77 32.18 33.71
C GLN A 118 10.55 32.63 32.90
N ARG A 119 10.25 31.92 31.80
CA ARG A 119 8.87 31.89 31.30
C ARG A 119 8.20 30.78 32.08
N ASN A 120 7.37 31.18 33.04
CA ASN A 120 6.51 30.31 33.85
C ASN A 120 5.99 29.15 33.00
N GLU A 121 6.21 27.92 33.46
CA GLU A 121 5.41 26.79 33.01
C GLU A 121 3.94 27.17 33.26
N PRO A 122 3.05 27.11 32.26
CA PRO A 122 1.64 27.25 32.53
C PRO A 122 1.23 26.03 33.35
N THR A 123 0.85 26.28 34.60
CA THR A 123 0.17 25.32 35.47
C THR A 123 -0.88 24.57 34.66
N ARG A 124 -0.62 23.29 34.43
CA ARG A 124 -1.48 22.36 33.73
C ARG A 124 -2.76 22.16 34.54
N LYS A 125 -3.78 23.00 34.33
CA LYS A 125 -5.15 22.69 34.77
C LYS A 125 -5.57 21.41 34.03
N LYS A 126 -5.58 20.28 34.74
CA LYS A 126 -6.23 19.05 34.29
C LYS A 126 -7.73 19.36 34.14
N SER A 127 -8.20 19.59 32.92
CA SER A 127 -9.64 19.49 32.66
C SER A 127 -9.98 18.00 32.64
N LEU A 128 -10.63 17.55 33.71
CA LEU A 128 -11.35 16.29 33.71
C LEU A 128 -12.59 16.48 32.83
N LEU A 129 -12.52 16.01 31.58
CA LEU A 129 -13.72 15.76 30.78
C LEU A 129 -14.48 14.59 31.42
N LYS A 130 -15.51 14.89 32.21
CA LYS A 130 -16.57 13.94 32.52
C LYS A 130 -17.67 14.11 31.48
N ARG A 131 -17.87 13.08 30.66
CA ARG A 131 -19.10 12.93 29.86
C ARG A 131 -20.16 12.34 30.78
N ASP A 132 -21.15 13.13 31.16
CA ASP A 132 -22.42 12.59 31.62
C ASP A 132 -23.41 12.59 30.46
N ARG A 133 -23.92 11.39 30.19
CA ARG A 133 -25.10 11.15 29.36
C ARG A 133 -26.31 11.49 30.22
N LEU A 134 -27.31 12.07 29.55
CA LEU A 134 -28.68 12.36 30.00
C LEU A 134 -28.92 13.82 30.40
N ASN A 135 -29.87 14.39 29.65
CA ASN A 135 -30.66 15.59 29.88
C ASN A 135 -30.09 16.96 29.44
N ASN A 136 -30.58 17.34 28.26
CA ASN A 136 -30.81 18.69 27.76
C ASN A 136 -31.19 19.71 28.85
N ARG A 137 -30.35 20.74 29.04
CA ARG A 137 -30.70 22.17 29.02
C ARG A 137 -29.50 23.01 29.46
N ALA A 138 -29.14 24.01 28.65
CA ALA A 138 -28.25 25.09 29.10
C ALA A 138 -29.10 26.13 29.82
N VAL A 139 -28.72 26.47 31.06
CA VAL A 139 -29.26 27.60 31.82
C VAL A 139 -28.07 28.49 32.17
N LEU A 140 -28.16 29.75 31.73
CA LEU A 140 -27.28 30.84 32.16
C LEU A 140 -27.77 31.32 33.53
N ILE A 141 -26.86 31.44 34.50
CA ILE A 141 -27.09 32.20 35.72
C ILE A 141 -25.89 33.13 35.89
N GLU A 142 -26.17 34.42 35.74
CA GLU A 142 -25.34 35.53 36.23
C GLU A 142 -25.50 35.61 37.75
N ASP A 143 -24.41 35.87 38.47
CA ASP A 143 -24.50 36.44 39.82
C ASP A 143 -23.54 37.62 39.96
N ASN A 144 -24.14 38.73 40.40
CA ASN A 144 -23.55 40.04 40.64
C ASN A 144 -22.77 40.09 41.96
N ASN A 145 -21.78 40.99 41.97
CA ASN A 145 -21.28 41.84 43.06
C ASN A 145 -20.99 41.23 44.43
N LEU A 146 -19.83 41.60 44.99
CA LEU A 146 -19.73 42.37 46.25
C LEU A 146 -18.27 42.79 46.51
N ASP A 147 -18.06 44.09 46.36
CA ASP A 147 -17.27 45.06 47.12
C ASP A 147 -16.03 44.66 47.96
N GLU A 148 -15.00 45.49 47.79
CA GLU A 148 -13.80 45.64 48.62
C GLU A 148 -14.11 45.88 50.12
N PRO A 149 -13.08 45.75 50.98
CA PRO A 149 -12.58 46.98 51.60
C PRO A 149 -11.06 47.12 51.60
N SER A 150 -10.64 48.38 51.52
CA SER A 150 -9.28 48.91 51.70
C SER A 150 -8.89 49.04 53.18
N PHE A 151 -7.58 49.02 53.48
CA PHE A 151 -6.82 49.61 54.60
C PHE A 151 -5.47 48.87 54.65
N GLY A 152 -4.26 49.42 54.82
CA GLY A 152 -3.74 50.75 55.11
C GLY A 152 -2.20 50.63 55.09
N SER A 153 -1.51 51.75 54.85
CA SER A 153 -0.05 51.86 54.80
C SER A 153 0.62 51.64 56.15
N LEU A 154 1.85 51.12 56.16
CA LEU A 154 2.86 51.49 57.18
C LEU A 154 4.29 51.32 56.66
N ASP A 155 5.11 52.27 57.11
CA ASP A 155 6.41 52.72 56.63
C ASP A 155 7.60 51.76 56.77
N ASP A 156 8.66 52.13 56.03
CA ASP A 156 10.07 52.09 56.40
C ASP A 156 10.73 50.78 56.84
N LYS A 157 11.62 50.27 55.97
CA LYS A 157 13.07 50.40 56.23
C LYS A 157 13.90 49.98 55.03
N LEU A 158 14.58 50.97 54.46
CA LEU A 158 15.84 50.80 53.74
C LEU A 158 16.81 49.99 54.62
N ILE A 159 17.15 48.78 54.20
CA ILE A 159 18.42 48.13 54.54
C ILE A 159 19.16 47.96 53.23
N THR A 160 19.95 48.97 52.88
CA THR A 160 20.99 48.88 51.86
C THR A 160 22.15 48.11 52.48
N GLN A 161 22.05 46.78 52.53
CA GLN A 161 23.24 45.95 52.62
C GLN A 161 23.87 45.97 51.22
N GLU A 162 25.05 46.58 51.09
CA GLU A 162 25.96 46.27 49.99
C GLU A 162 26.26 44.77 50.06
N VAL A 163 25.48 43.98 49.33
CA VAL A 163 25.82 42.60 49.01
C VAL A 163 27.15 42.69 48.26
N ALA A 164 28.23 42.25 48.89
CA ALA A 164 29.51 42.07 48.23
C ALA A 164 29.27 41.20 46.99
N LYS A 165 29.36 41.81 45.80
CA LYS A 165 29.14 41.11 44.54
C LYS A 165 30.11 39.93 44.45
N GLU A 166 29.57 38.73 44.33
CA GLU A 166 30.39 37.52 44.22
C GLU A 166 31.10 37.51 42.85
N LYS A 167 32.44 37.50 42.88
CA LYS A 167 33.25 37.41 41.67
C LYS A 167 33.03 36.06 40.96
N LYS A 168 32.81 36.10 39.65
CA LYS A 168 32.71 34.91 38.79
C LYS A 168 33.98 34.72 37.99
N TYR A 169 34.37 33.47 37.79
CA TYR A 169 35.59 33.12 37.06
C TYR A 169 35.26 32.18 35.91
N LEU A 170 35.88 32.44 34.77
CA LEU A 170 35.91 31.55 33.61
C LEU A 170 37.12 30.63 33.70
N PHE A 171 36.89 29.35 33.52
CA PHE A 171 37.92 28.36 33.27
C PHE A 171 38.02 28.10 31.76
N VAL A 172 39.24 28.00 31.23
CA VAL A 172 39.53 27.51 29.88
C VAL A 172 40.87 26.79 29.93
N ALA A 173 40.95 25.62 29.30
CA ALA A 173 42.21 24.90 29.14
C ALA A 173 42.36 24.49 27.68
N VAL A 174 43.58 24.63 27.16
CA VAL A 174 43.94 24.26 25.78
C VAL A 174 45.09 23.27 25.85
N SER A 175 44.95 22.17 25.12
CA SER A 175 46.00 21.15 24.95
C SER A 175 46.15 20.86 23.47
N ASP A 176 47.37 20.93 22.96
CA ASP A 176 47.71 20.69 21.55
C ASP A 176 46.83 21.53 20.60
N GLY A 177 46.56 22.79 20.99
CA GLY A 177 45.71 23.75 20.26
C GLY A 177 44.19 23.52 20.37
N SER A 178 43.76 22.36 20.87
CA SER A 178 42.35 22.03 21.11
C SER A 178 41.88 22.50 22.48
N ILE A 179 40.66 23.03 22.56
CA ILE A 179 40.03 23.36 23.84
C ILE A 179 39.65 22.05 24.53
N VAL A 180 40.12 21.86 25.76
CA VAL A 180 39.86 20.65 26.54
C VAL A 180 38.35 20.56 26.81
N PRO A 181 37.70 19.42 26.50
CA PRO A 181 36.29 19.23 26.82
C PRO A 181 36.01 19.50 28.30
N SER A 182 34.90 20.17 28.59
CA SER A 182 34.53 20.61 29.95
C SER A 182 35.35 21.74 30.56
N SER A 183 36.32 22.33 29.85
CA SER A 183 37.05 23.48 30.36
C SER A 183 36.27 24.78 30.27
N ASP A 184 35.59 25.06 29.17
CA ASP A 184 34.75 26.25 28.93
C ASP A 184 33.56 26.34 29.91
N LYS A 185 33.82 26.83 31.13
CA LYS A 185 32.87 26.88 32.26
C LYS A 185 33.05 28.15 33.07
N VAL A 186 31.95 28.67 33.60
CA VAL A 186 31.93 29.78 34.55
C VAL A 186 31.40 29.31 35.90
N GLY A 187 32.03 29.77 36.99
CA GLY A 187 31.62 29.45 38.35
C GLY A 187 32.20 30.41 39.38
N ASN A 188 31.97 30.11 40.66
CA ASN A 188 32.57 30.83 41.78
C ASN A 188 34.08 30.50 41.91
N ALA A 189 34.77 31.25 42.76
CA ALA A 189 36.21 31.08 43.01
C ALA A 189 36.58 29.64 43.45
N GLN A 190 35.79 29.05 44.37
CA GLN A 190 36.10 27.75 44.98
C GLN A 190 35.96 26.60 43.96
N ASP A 191 34.87 26.59 43.20
CA ASP A 191 34.58 25.58 42.19
C ASP A 191 35.58 25.62 41.05
N ILE A 192 35.90 26.82 40.56
CA ILE A 192 36.86 26.99 39.47
C ILE A 192 38.27 26.64 39.93
N LYS A 193 38.66 27.01 41.16
CA LYS A 193 39.94 26.59 41.74
C LYS A 193 40.03 25.07 41.82
N ARG A 194 39.00 24.39 42.32
CA ARG A 194 38.95 22.93 42.39
C ARG A 194 39.08 22.29 41.01
N ILE A 195 38.31 22.76 40.02
CA ILE A 195 38.33 22.22 38.64
C ILE A 195 39.70 22.47 37.99
N ALA A 196 40.27 23.66 38.16
CA ALA A 196 41.57 24.01 37.60
C ALA A 196 42.70 23.16 38.21
N SER A 197 42.73 22.99 39.54
CA SER A 197 43.71 22.12 40.21
C SER A 197 43.59 20.66 39.76
N GLN A 198 42.36 20.15 39.59
CA GLN A 198 42.12 18.81 39.05
C GLN A 198 42.67 18.68 37.61
N ALA A 199 42.43 19.67 36.76
CA ALA A 199 42.96 19.68 35.41
C ALA A 199 44.50 19.73 35.39
N ILE A 200 45.14 20.56 36.22
CA ILE A 200 46.61 20.61 36.31
C ILE A 200 47.18 19.23 36.67
N ASN A 201 46.57 18.55 37.65
CA ASN A 201 47.00 17.23 38.10
C ASN A 201 46.80 16.15 37.02
N LEU A 202 45.66 16.15 36.33
CA LEU A 202 45.36 15.18 35.26
C LEU A 202 46.34 15.26 34.08
N PHE A 203 46.85 16.46 33.78
CA PHE A 203 47.75 16.69 32.66
C PHE A 203 49.25 16.64 33.06
N SER A 204 49.59 16.17 34.26
CA SER A 204 50.93 16.32 34.87
C SER A 204 52.08 15.53 34.22
N SER A 205 51.81 14.54 33.37
CA SER A 205 52.85 13.71 32.73
C SER A 205 53.28 14.27 31.36
N SER A 206 52.93 13.60 30.25
CA SER A 206 53.39 13.95 28.89
C SER A 206 52.74 15.21 28.30
N LYS A 207 51.62 15.68 28.89
CA LYS A 207 50.83 16.82 28.40
C LYS A 207 50.75 18.00 29.39
N LYS A 208 51.81 18.24 30.15
CA LYS A 208 51.84 19.32 31.16
C LYS A 208 51.56 20.69 30.54
N PHE A 209 50.67 21.46 31.16
CA PHE A 209 50.45 22.86 30.80
C PHE A 209 51.72 23.67 31.09
N LYS A 210 52.23 24.39 30.09
CA LYS A 210 53.45 25.19 30.24
C LYS A 210 53.19 26.57 30.82
N LYS A 211 52.04 27.17 30.50
CA LYS A 211 51.61 28.48 31.01
C LYS A 211 50.29 28.33 31.75
N ILE A 212 50.23 28.91 32.94
CA ILE A 212 49.02 28.95 33.77
C ILE A 212 48.69 30.41 34.05
N TYR A 213 47.56 30.87 33.51
CA TYR A 213 47.02 32.19 33.76
C TYR A 213 46.02 32.12 34.92
N SER A 214 46.22 32.94 35.94
CA SER A 214 45.35 33.02 37.11
C SER A 214 45.45 34.40 37.74
N PRO A 215 44.33 34.96 38.24
CA PRO A 215 44.36 36.05 39.19
C PRO A 215 45.25 35.70 40.39
N PRO A 216 46.05 36.65 40.93
CA PRO A 216 46.90 36.42 42.09
C PRO A 216 46.13 35.91 43.31
N GLU A 217 44.86 36.33 43.46
CA GLU A 217 43.95 35.94 44.54
C GLU A 217 43.71 34.42 44.62
N LEU A 218 43.78 33.69 43.50
CA LEU A 218 43.51 32.25 43.46
C LEU A 218 44.77 31.40 43.70
N GLY A 219 45.97 31.96 43.47
CA GLY A 219 47.26 31.30 43.69
C GLY A 219 47.53 30.08 42.80
N LEU A 220 46.96 30.03 41.58
CA LEU A 220 47.11 28.87 40.68
C LEU A 220 48.24 29.02 39.64
N GLY A 221 48.65 30.25 39.33
CA GLY A 221 49.60 30.53 38.26
C GLY A 221 50.26 31.90 38.40
N GLU A 222 51.30 32.11 37.60
CA GLU A 222 52.19 33.28 37.69
C GLU A 222 51.73 34.46 36.81
N PHE A 223 50.87 34.20 35.82
CA PHE A 223 50.43 35.20 34.84
C PHE A 223 48.99 35.62 35.11
N ASN A 224 48.69 36.92 35.17
CA ASN A 224 47.32 37.42 35.27
C ASN A 224 46.92 38.16 33.99
N ILE A 225 45.76 37.83 33.44
CA ILE A 225 45.20 38.48 32.25
C ILE A 225 43.80 39.02 32.59
N LYS A 226 43.61 40.33 32.45
CA LYS A 226 42.29 40.96 32.49
C LYS A 226 41.59 40.82 31.14
N LEU A 227 40.40 40.23 31.13
CA LEU A 227 39.65 39.97 29.90
C LEU A 227 39.27 41.25 29.13
N SER A 228 38.93 42.33 29.84
CA SER A 228 38.56 43.62 29.23
C SER A 228 39.68 44.24 28.40
N GLU A 229 40.94 44.01 28.76
CA GLU A 229 42.12 44.55 28.06
C GLU A 229 42.47 43.74 26.81
N ARG A 230 42.17 42.43 26.79
CA ARG A 230 42.48 41.53 25.67
C ARG A 230 41.34 41.40 24.67
N LEU A 231 40.08 41.42 25.13
CA LEU A 231 38.88 41.31 24.32
C LEU A 231 38.48 42.66 23.70
N ILE A 232 39.44 43.30 23.02
CA ILE A 232 39.19 44.52 22.26
C ILE A 232 38.71 44.18 20.83
N PRO A 233 37.84 45.00 20.21
CA PRO A 233 37.30 44.73 18.88
C PRO A 233 38.36 44.44 17.80
N LYS A 234 39.57 45.03 17.91
CA LYS A 234 40.70 44.81 17.00
C LYS A 234 41.19 43.36 16.97
N ASN A 235 41.06 42.63 18.09
CA ASN A 235 41.54 41.25 18.23
C ASN A 235 40.44 40.20 17.91
N LEU A 236 39.21 40.63 17.64
CA LEU A 236 38.07 39.73 17.41
C LEU A 236 37.97 39.35 15.92
N LYS A 237 38.34 38.12 15.59
CA LYS A 237 38.19 37.56 14.25
C LYS A 237 36.81 36.97 14.02
N LYS A 238 36.32 37.00 12.77
CA LYS A 238 35.04 36.39 12.37
C LYS A 238 35.01 34.87 12.58
N GLU A 239 36.17 34.21 12.57
CA GLU A 239 36.27 32.75 12.80
C GLU A 239 35.84 32.32 14.21
N TYR A 240 35.93 33.20 15.21
CA TYR A 240 35.49 32.92 16.57
C TYR A 240 33.97 33.08 16.77
N GLN A 241 33.24 33.53 15.74
CA GLN A 241 31.79 33.72 15.81
C GLN A 241 31.03 32.41 15.65
N LEU A 242 29.91 32.34 16.37
CA LEU A 242 28.93 31.28 16.26
C LEU A 242 28.23 31.30 14.89
N LYS A 243 28.13 30.13 14.28
CA LYS A 243 27.44 29.86 13.01
C LYS A 243 26.20 29.01 13.27
N GLN A 244 25.13 29.28 12.54
CA GLN A 244 23.90 28.48 12.61
C GLN A 244 24.00 27.26 11.69
N LEU A 245 23.59 26.09 12.19
CA LEU A 245 23.45 24.86 11.43
C LEU A 245 22.03 24.78 10.84
N THR A 246 21.91 24.77 9.51
CA THR A 246 20.62 24.59 8.82
C THR A 246 20.39 23.11 8.52
N PHE A 247 19.29 22.54 9.03
CA PHE A 247 18.93 21.12 8.86
C PHE A 247 17.87 20.89 7.75
N GLY A 248 18.01 21.55 6.60
CA GLY A 248 17.09 21.38 5.47
C GLY A 248 17.26 20.05 4.72
N LEU A 249 16.31 19.71 3.86
CA LEU A 249 16.43 18.57 2.94
C LEU A 249 17.56 18.85 1.94
N THR A 250 18.36 17.82 1.67
CA THR A 250 19.45 17.89 0.72
C THR A 250 18.92 17.91 -0.72
N LYS A 251 19.68 18.49 -1.66
CA LYS A 251 19.29 18.53 -3.09
C LYS A 251 19.03 17.13 -3.66
N GLN A 252 19.75 16.13 -3.17
CA GLN A 252 19.58 14.73 -3.57
C GLN A 252 18.23 14.15 -3.09
N GLU A 253 17.83 14.41 -1.85
CA GLU A 253 16.53 13.96 -1.35
C GLU A 253 15.37 14.58 -2.15
N ILE A 254 15.46 15.88 -2.49
CA ILE A 254 14.43 16.55 -3.29
C ILE A 254 14.31 15.92 -4.69
N THR A 255 15.43 15.62 -5.35
CA THR A 255 15.40 14.96 -6.66
C THR A 255 14.77 13.56 -6.60
N THR A 256 15.04 12.78 -5.55
CA THR A 256 14.46 11.44 -5.40
C THR A 256 12.94 11.51 -5.22
N TYR A 257 12.44 12.45 -4.41
CA TYR A 257 11.00 12.63 -4.22
C TYR A 257 10.30 13.05 -5.52
N MET A 258 10.91 13.93 -6.32
CA MET A 258 10.34 14.34 -7.62
C MET A 258 10.23 13.18 -8.61
N ILE A 259 11.26 12.34 -8.71
CA ILE A 259 11.23 11.15 -9.57
C ILE A 259 10.13 10.18 -9.12
N PHE A 260 10.03 9.96 -7.81
CA PHE A 260 8.99 9.09 -7.25
C PHE A 260 7.58 9.61 -7.56
N LEU A 261 7.37 10.91 -7.50
CA LEU A 261 6.08 11.54 -7.79
C LEU A 261 5.70 11.43 -9.27
N ILE A 262 6.67 11.57 -10.18
CA ILE A 262 6.47 11.34 -11.62
C ILE A 262 6.11 9.87 -11.89
N LEU A 263 6.82 8.92 -11.27
CA LEU A 263 6.53 7.48 -11.41
C LEU A 263 5.13 7.14 -10.90
N LEU A 264 4.71 7.70 -9.76
CA LEU A 264 3.36 7.53 -9.23
C LEU A 264 2.30 8.09 -10.19
N SER A 265 2.55 9.26 -10.78
CA SER A 265 1.61 9.88 -11.73
C SER A 265 1.47 9.04 -13.01
N ALA A 266 2.57 8.50 -13.54
CA ALA A 266 2.56 7.63 -14.71
C ALA A 266 1.86 6.30 -14.44
N LEU A 267 2.05 5.74 -13.24
CA LEU A 267 1.35 4.51 -12.83
C LEU A 267 -0.17 4.75 -12.74
N PHE A 268 -0.58 5.91 -12.21
CA PHE A 268 -1.99 6.27 -12.08
C PHE A 268 -2.67 6.49 -13.44
N THR A 269 -2.03 7.19 -14.36
CA THR A 269 -2.57 7.39 -15.72
C THR A 269 -2.67 6.08 -16.49
N TYR A 270 -1.66 5.21 -16.39
CA TYR A 270 -1.69 3.86 -16.98
C TYR A 270 -2.85 3.03 -16.42
N TYR A 271 -3.03 3.02 -15.10
CA TYR A 271 -4.14 2.31 -14.45
C TYR A 271 -5.51 2.80 -14.97
N LYS A 272 -5.70 4.12 -15.06
CA LYS A 272 -6.95 4.70 -15.56
C LYS A 272 -7.21 4.41 -17.04
N TYR A 273 -6.17 4.43 -17.87
CA TYR A 273 -6.28 4.05 -19.28
C TYR A 273 -6.75 2.59 -19.44
N ASN A 274 -6.16 1.68 -18.67
CA ASN A 274 -6.47 0.26 -18.73
C ASN A 274 -7.91 -0.04 -18.24
N GLU A 275 -8.40 0.70 -17.24
CA GLU A 275 -9.79 0.63 -16.78
C GLU A 275 -10.79 1.01 -17.89
N ASN A 276 -10.47 2.05 -18.67
CA ASN A 276 -11.34 2.52 -19.75
C ASN A 276 -11.44 1.52 -20.91
N ILE A 277 -10.32 0.93 -21.31
CA ILE A 277 -10.29 -0.11 -22.36
C ILE A 277 -11.16 -1.31 -21.95
N LYS A 278 -11.04 -1.77 -20.70
CA LYS A 278 -11.88 -2.85 -20.17
C LYS A 278 -13.38 -2.51 -20.21
N LYS A 279 -13.75 -1.26 -19.88
CA LYS A 279 -15.15 -0.81 -19.95
C LYS A 279 -15.71 -0.85 -21.37
N GLN A 280 -14.91 -0.47 -22.38
CA GLN A 280 -15.32 -0.53 -23.78
C GLN A 280 -15.57 -1.97 -24.24
N GLN A 281 -14.66 -2.89 -23.93
CA GLN A 281 -14.80 -4.31 -24.25
C GLN A 281 -16.07 -4.92 -23.63
N ILE A 282 -16.36 -4.60 -22.37
CA ILE A 282 -17.58 -5.06 -21.70
C ILE A 282 -18.84 -4.48 -22.35
N ALA A 283 -18.82 -3.20 -22.74
CA ALA A 283 -19.95 -2.56 -23.40
C ALA A 283 -20.24 -3.19 -24.78
N GLU A 284 -19.21 -3.54 -25.53
CA GLU A 284 -19.33 -4.23 -26.81
C GLU A 284 -19.90 -5.65 -26.64
N GLN A 285 -19.37 -6.42 -25.69
CA GLN A 285 -19.90 -7.75 -25.36
C GLN A 285 -21.38 -7.70 -24.95
N LYS A 286 -21.79 -6.68 -24.20
CA LYS A 286 -23.20 -6.46 -23.83
C LYS A 286 -24.08 -6.18 -25.05
N ARG A 287 -23.60 -5.40 -26.02
CA ARG A 287 -24.34 -5.14 -27.27
C ARG A 287 -24.55 -6.41 -28.08
N LEU A 288 -23.49 -7.19 -28.28
CA LEU A 288 -23.55 -8.47 -29.00
C LEU A 288 -24.49 -9.46 -28.29
N ALA A 289 -24.47 -9.51 -26.96
CA ALA A 289 -25.38 -10.37 -26.20
C ALA A 289 -26.85 -9.96 -26.41
N ILE A 290 -27.16 -8.66 -26.34
CA ILE A 290 -28.51 -8.14 -26.59
C ILE A 290 -28.98 -8.45 -28.01
N GLU A 291 -28.10 -8.34 -29.01
CA GLU A 291 -28.41 -8.67 -30.39
C GLU A 291 -28.75 -10.16 -30.54
N ARG A 292 -27.93 -11.07 -29.99
CA ARG A 292 -28.22 -12.51 -29.98
C ARG A 292 -29.56 -12.84 -29.31
N TYR A 293 -29.90 -12.16 -28.21
CA TYR A 293 -31.19 -12.37 -27.56
C TYR A 293 -32.37 -11.95 -28.44
N LYS A 294 -32.24 -10.85 -29.19
CA LYS A 294 -33.27 -10.41 -30.15
C LYS A 294 -33.41 -11.37 -31.33
N GLU A 295 -32.30 -11.87 -31.85
CA GLU A 295 -32.30 -12.89 -32.91
C GLU A 295 -33.03 -14.16 -32.45
N GLU A 296 -32.75 -14.61 -31.22
CA GLU A 296 -33.39 -15.78 -30.64
C GLU A 296 -34.90 -15.57 -30.43
N GLN A 297 -35.31 -14.39 -29.94
CA GLN A 297 -36.71 -14.01 -29.84
C GLN A 297 -37.41 -14.07 -31.20
N ASN A 298 -36.79 -13.53 -32.24
CA ASN A 298 -37.34 -13.59 -33.60
C ASN A 298 -37.41 -15.02 -34.13
N ARG A 299 -36.41 -15.86 -33.84
CA ARG A 299 -36.39 -17.29 -34.22
C ARG A 299 -37.59 -18.01 -33.61
N ILE A 300 -37.82 -17.84 -32.32
CA ILE A 300 -38.94 -18.48 -31.62
C ILE A 300 -40.27 -17.91 -32.12
N LYS A 301 -40.41 -16.59 -32.22
CA LYS A 301 -41.62 -15.94 -32.74
C LYS A 301 -42.00 -16.43 -34.14
N ASN A 302 -41.02 -16.59 -35.03
CA ASN A 302 -41.28 -17.08 -36.39
C ASN A 302 -41.72 -18.54 -36.41
N ALA A 303 -41.19 -19.38 -35.50
CA ALA A 303 -41.51 -20.80 -35.43
C ALA A 303 -42.85 -21.09 -34.71
N THR A 304 -43.12 -20.42 -33.59
CA THR A 304 -44.26 -20.70 -32.71
C THR A 304 -45.42 -19.72 -32.90
N LYS A 305 -45.20 -18.61 -33.62
CA LYS A 305 -46.14 -17.48 -33.78
C LYS A 305 -46.54 -16.81 -32.46
N GLN A 306 -45.77 -17.03 -31.39
CA GLN A 306 -46.00 -16.46 -30.06
C GLN A 306 -44.87 -15.49 -29.70
N ASP A 307 -45.23 -14.35 -29.09
CA ASP A 307 -44.25 -13.41 -28.54
C ASP A 307 -43.71 -13.95 -27.21
N VAL A 308 -42.38 -14.10 -27.12
CA VAL A 308 -41.69 -14.65 -25.94
C VAL A 308 -41.00 -13.52 -25.18
N GLN A 309 -41.35 -13.36 -23.90
CA GLN A 309 -40.75 -12.34 -23.03
C GLN A 309 -39.31 -12.70 -22.65
N LEU A 310 -38.48 -11.71 -22.29
CA LEU A 310 -37.06 -11.93 -22.00
C LEU A 310 -36.84 -12.90 -20.83
N GLU A 311 -37.72 -12.84 -19.84
CA GLU A 311 -37.74 -13.73 -18.67
C GLU A 311 -38.06 -15.17 -19.06
N GLU A 312 -38.79 -15.39 -20.16
CA GLU A 312 -39.10 -16.73 -20.64
C GLU A 312 -37.93 -17.36 -21.42
N LEU A 313 -37.05 -16.57 -22.03
CA LEU A 313 -35.80 -17.09 -22.62
C LEU A 313 -34.83 -17.63 -21.58
N SER A 314 -34.98 -17.26 -20.31
CA SER A 314 -34.19 -17.84 -19.22
C SER A 314 -34.52 -19.32 -18.99
N LYS A 315 -35.70 -19.79 -19.44
CA LYS A 315 -36.12 -21.18 -19.37
C LYS A 315 -35.39 -22.00 -20.45
N PRO A 316 -34.55 -22.99 -20.09
CA PRO A 316 -33.72 -23.71 -21.05
C PRO A 316 -34.49 -24.41 -22.17
N TRP A 317 -35.73 -24.85 -21.92
CA TRP A 317 -36.54 -25.62 -22.87
C TRP A 317 -37.25 -24.77 -23.95
N VAL A 318 -37.29 -23.45 -23.81
CA VAL A 318 -38.04 -22.55 -24.70
C VAL A 318 -37.40 -22.46 -26.09
N GLY A 319 -36.07 -22.35 -26.14
CA GLY A 319 -35.31 -22.32 -27.39
C GLY A 319 -35.00 -23.70 -27.97
N GLN A 320 -35.36 -24.78 -27.29
CA GLN A 320 -35.07 -26.15 -27.70
C GLN A 320 -36.26 -26.76 -28.48
N PRO A 321 -36.00 -27.66 -29.44
CA PRO A 321 -37.05 -28.36 -30.19
C PRO A 321 -37.80 -29.36 -29.30
N SER A 322 -39.01 -29.73 -29.73
CA SER A 322 -39.80 -30.77 -29.05
C SER A 322 -39.16 -32.15 -29.26
N VAL A 323 -39.51 -33.13 -28.41
CA VAL A 323 -39.06 -34.52 -28.59
C VAL A 323 -39.42 -35.05 -29.98
N TYR A 324 -40.64 -34.76 -30.45
CA TYR A 324 -41.10 -35.16 -31.78
C TYR A 324 -40.26 -34.53 -32.89
N GLU A 325 -40.08 -33.20 -32.88
CA GLU A 325 -39.32 -32.49 -33.92
C GLU A 325 -37.85 -32.94 -33.94
N PHE A 326 -37.24 -33.13 -32.76
CA PHE A 326 -35.86 -33.59 -32.65
C PHE A 326 -35.69 -34.97 -33.27
N VAL A 327 -36.52 -35.94 -32.86
CA VAL A 327 -36.45 -37.32 -33.34
C VAL A 327 -36.78 -37.39 -34.83
N HIS A 328 -37.82 -36.68 -35.28
CA HIS A 328 -38.23 -36.64 -36.68
C HIS A 328 -37.09 -36.13 -37.56
N ASN A 329 -36.53 -34.96 -37.23
CA ASN A 329 -35.48 -34.34 -38.03
C ASN A 329 -34.19 -35.17 -38.04
N CYS A 330 -33.76 -35.70 -36.90
CA CYS A 330 -32.62 -36.63 -36.86
C CYS A 330 -32.88 -37.88 -37.72
N THR A 331 -34.09 -38.43 -37.70
CA THR A 331 -34.46 -39.59 -38.50
C THR A 331 -34.41 -39.30 -40.00
N GLN A 332 -34.83 -38.10 -40.44
CA GLN A 332 -34.72 -37.71 -41.85
C GLN A 332 -33.26 -37.55 -42.28
N LEU A 333 -32.43 -36.93 -41.44
CA LEU A 333 -31.00 -36.80 -41.72
C LEU A 333 -30.30 -38.16 -41.76
N THR A 334 -30.61 -39.08 -40.85
CA THR A 334 -30.02 -40.44 -40.89
C THR A 334 -30.35 -41.19 -42.18
N LYS A 335 -31.56 -41.00 -42.77
CA LYS A 335 -31.95 -41.68 -44.02
C LYS A 335 -31.11 -41.29 -45.24
N ILE A 336 -30.55 -40.08 -45.26
CA ILE A 336 -29.75 -39.59 -46.39
C ILE A 336 -28.27 -39.99 -46.27
N ILE A 337 -27.86 -40.61 -45.17
CA ILE A 337 -26.47 -41.04 -44.93
C ILE A 337 -26.26 -42.47 -45.45
N PRO A 338 -25.38 -42.68 -46.45
CA PRO A 338 -25.06 -44.01 -46.91
C PRO A 338 -24.30 -44.81 -45.84
N PRO A 339 -24.62 -46.09 -45.61
CA PRO A 339 -23.88 -46.94 -44.67
C PRO A 339 -22.44 -47.20 -45.13
N ASN A 340 -22.17 -47.14 -46.45
CA ASN A 340 -20.84 -47.21 -47.02
C ASN A 340 -20.64 -46.12 -48.09
N ILE A 341 -19.47 -45.48 -48.10
CA ILE A 341 -19.05 -44.54 -49.14
C ILE A 341 -17.68 -44.96 -49.67
N ARG A 342 -17.64 -45.55 -50.88
CA ARG A 342 -16.38 -45.95 -51.55
C ARG A 342 -15.43 -46.75 -50.65
N GLY A 343 -15.99 -47.73 -49.92
CA GLY A 343 -15.22 -48.60 -49.03
C GLY A 343 -14.87 -47.98 -47.67
N TRP A 344 -15.61 -46.95 -47.27
CA TRP A 344 -15.62 -46.44 -45.90
C TRP A 344 -16.97 -46.77 -45.26
N ASP A 345 -16.95 -47.48 -44.14
CA ASP A 345 -18.15 -47.90 -43.41
C ASP A 345 -18.52 -46.90 -42.32
N ASN A 346 -19.81 -46.58 -42.23
CA ASN A 346 -20.33 -45.74 -41.17
C ASN A 346 -20.39 -46.53 -39.85
N THR A 347 -19.74 -46.00 -38.81
CA THR A 347 -19.67 -46.67 -37.50
C THR A 347 -20.52 -45.97 -36.45
N LYS A 348 -20.63 -44.64 -36.55
CA LYS A 348 -21.37 -43.84 -35.59
C LYS A 348 -22.02 -42.64 -36.26
N ILE A 349 -23.23 -42.34 -35.82
CA ILE A 349 -23.92 -41.08 -36.13
C ILE A 349 -24.25 -40.41 -34.80
N ASN A 350 -24.07 -39.09 -34.72
CA ASN A 350 -24.51 -38.31 -33.58
C ASN A 350 -25.31 -37.11 -34.08
N CYS A 351 -26.58 -37.04 -33.68
CA CYS A 351 -27.48 -35.96 -34.02
C CYS A 351 -27.71 -35.07 -32.79
N THR A 352 -27.40 -33.78 -32.93
CA THR A 352 -27.64 -32.73 -31.94
C THR A 352 -28.53 -31.64 -32.55
N GLU A 353 -29.01 -30.68 -31.75
CA GLU A 353 -29.85 -29.56 -32.22
C GLU A 353 -29.19 -28.77 -33.38
N LYS A 354 -27.86 -28.59 -33.32
CA LYS A 354 -27.11 -27.69 -34.22
C LYS A 354 -26.27 -28.39 -35.27
N ALA A 355 -25.91 -29.65 -35.02
CA ALA A 355 -25.01 -30.40 -35.88
C ALA A 355 -25.43 -31.87 -35.96
N PHE A 356 -25.24 -32.44 -37.14
CA PHE A 356 -25.38 -33.86 -37.40
C PHE A 356 -24.02 -34.40 -37.86
N THR A 357 -23.39 -35.27 -37.08
CA THR A 357 -22.05 -35.79 -37.36
C THR A 357 -22.09 -37.26 -37.70
N SER A 358 -21.26 -37.68 -38.66
CA SER A 358 -21.17 -39.05 -39.12
C SER A 358 -19.72 -39.51 -39.17
N ASP A 359 -19.42 -40.59 -38.46
CA ASP A 359 -18.10 -41.21 -38.34
C ASP A 359 -17.97 -42.38 -39.30
N TYR A 360 -16.89 -42.38 -40.07
CA TYR A 360 -16.56 -43.43 -41.02
C TYR A 360 -15.20 -44.04 -40.73
N THR A 361 -15.10 -45.34 -40.94
CA THR A 361 -13.85 -46.10 -40.88
C THR A 361 -13.51 -46.68 -42.24
N ARG A 362 -12.24 -46.61 -42.60
CA ARG A 362 -11.71 -47.06 -43.89
C ARG A 362 -11.60 -48.59 -43.94
N ASN A 363 -12.04 -49.20 -45.04
CA ASN A 363 -11.79 -50.61 -45.33
C ASN A 363 -10.51 -50.80 -46.14
N GLU A 364 -10.02 -52.04 -46.18
CA GLU A 364 -8.85 -52.40 -46.99
C GLU A 364 -9.04 -51.95 -48.46
N PHE A 365 -7.97 -51.45 -49.08
CA PHE A 365 -7.94 -50.94 -50.46
C PHE A 365 -8.69 -49.62 -50.76
N SER A 366 -9.29 -48.97 -49.77
CA SER A 366 -9.95 -47.67 -49.95
C SER A 366 -9.00 -46.50 -49.70
N THR A 367 -9.24 -45.33 -50.32
CA THR A 367 -8.38 -44.14 -50.14
C THR A 367 -9.11 -42.97 -49.50
N VAL A 368 -8.36 -42.10 -48.83
CA VAL A 368 -8.88 -40.85 -48.23
C VAL A 368 -9.38 -39.89 -49.33
N ASN A 369 -8.72 -39.85 -50.48
CA ASN A 369 -9.07 -38.93 -51.57
C ASN A 369 -10.43 -39.30 -52.19
N ASP A 370 -10.69 -40.59 -52.42
CA ASP A 370 -11.97 -41.05 -52.97
C ASP A 370 -13.13 -40.77 -52.02
N PHE A 371 -12.91 -40.97 -50.72
CA PHE A 371 -13.89 -40.64 -49.69
C PHE A 371 -14.15 -39.14 -49.61
N ARG A 372 -13.09 -38.31 -49.54
CA ARG A 372 -13.21 -36.85 -49.53
C ARG A 372 -13.97 -36.31 -50.75
N GLN A 373 -13.66 -36.81 -51.94
CA GLN A 373 -14.34 -36.39 -53.16
C GLN A 373 -15.82 -36.83 -53.18
N SER A 374 -16.11 -38.03 -52.67
CA SER A 374 -17.47 -38.55 -52.58
C SER A 374 -18.31 -37.76 -51.58
N VAL A 375 -17.78 -37.46 -50.39
CA VAL A 375 -18.44 -36.63 -49.39
C VAL A 375 -18.68 -35.21 -49.92
N LYS A 376 -17.69 -34.61 -50.60
CA LYS A 376 -17.86 -33.32 -51.27
C LYS A 376 -18.96 -33.34 -52.33
N SER A 377 -19.07 -34.41 -53.11
CA SER A 377 -20.12 -34.52 -54.14
C SER A 377 -21.52 -34.78 -53.56
N LEU A 378 -21.62 -35.54 -52.46
CA LEU A 378 -22.90 -35.92 -51.85
C LEU A 378 -23.48 -34.83 -50.95
N PHE A 379 -22.62 -34.16 -50.17
CA PHE A 379 -23.05 -33.25 -49.11
C PHE A 379 -22.48 -31.84 -49.24
N ASN A 380 -21.63 -31.57 -50.23
CA ASN A 380 -20.93 -30.30 -50.41
C ASN A 380 -20.11 -29.88 -49.17
N VAL A 381 -19.52 -30.85 -48.48
CA VAL A 381 -18.67 -30.65 -47.29
C VAL A 381 -17.25 -31.15 -47.57
N GLU A 382 -16.25 -30.37 -47.16
CA GLU A 382 -14.85 -30.81 -47.16
C GLU A 382 -14.48 -31.44 -45.83
N ILE A 383 -13.66 -32.49 -45.90
CA ILE A 383 -13.30 -33.31 -44.73
C ILE A 383 -11.80 -33.56 -44.67
N PHE A 384 -11.34 -33.84 -43.46
CA PHE A 384 -10.01 -34.34 -43.16
C PHE A 384 -10.11 -35.59 -42.29
N THR A 385 -9.09 -36.44 -42.33
CA THR A 385 -9.01 -37.58 -41.42
C THR A 385 -8.75 -37.11 -40.00
N THR A 386 -9.26 -37.87 -39.04
CA THR A 386 -9.26 -37.55 -37.62
C THR A 386 -8.13 -38.25 -36.85
N ASP A 387 -7.46 -39.20 -37.50
CA ASP A 387 -6.39 -40.01 -36.93
C ASP A 387 -5.10 -39.92 -37.78
N ASN A 388 -3.98 -40.26 -37.15
CA ASN A 388 -2.65 -40.20 -37.77
C ASN A 388 -2.48 -41.25 -38.88
N ASN A 389 -3.23 -42.35 -38.82
CA ASN A 389 -3.18 -43.42 -39.81
C ASN A 389 -4.10 -43.15 -41.01
N GLY A 390 -5.01 -42.19 -40.90
CA GLY A 390 -5.96 -41.85 -41.95
C GLY A 390 -7.07 -42.89 -42.14
N ASP A 391 -7.37 -43.68 -41.11
CA ASP A 391 -8.39 -44.74 -41.15
C ASP A 391 -9.75 -44.26 -40.61
N ARG A 392 -9.82 -43.07 -40.01
CA ARG A 392 -11.05 -42.50 -39.46
C ARG A 392 -11.31 -41.11 -39.99
N ALA A 393 -12.54 -40.85 -40.41
CA ALA A 393 -12.95 -39.54 -40.84
C ALA A 393 -14.35 -39.21 -40.32
N LEU A 394 -14.56 -37.94 -39.98
CA LEU A 394 -15.84 -37.40 -39.53
C LEU A 394 -16.22 -36.26 -40.47
N PHE A 395 -17.51 -36.17 -40.78
CA PHE A 395 -18.10 -34.95 -41.34
C PHE A 395 -19.30 -34.50 -40.53
N ALA A 396 -19.56 -33.20 -40.60
CA ALA A 396 -20.67 -32.56 -39.92
C ALA A 396 -21.56 -31.84 -40.93
N LEU A 397 -22.86 -32.06 -40.83
CA LEU A 397 -23.89 -31.29 -41.53
C LEU A 397 -24.50 -30.29 -40.55
N GLU A 398 -24.82 -29.09 -41.05
CA GLU A 398 -25.57 -28.11 -40.28
C GLU A 398 -26.96 -28.66 -39.98
N ASN A 399 -27.39 -28.56 -38.72
CA ASN A 399 -28.71 -28.98 -38.30
C ASN A 399 -29.52 -27.78 -37.80
N LYS A 400 -30.77 -27.67 -38.25
CA LYS A 400 -31.68 -26.56 -37.89
C LYS A 400 -33.03 -27.14 -37.53
N MET A 401 -33.34 -27.14 -36.24
CA MET A 401 -34.63 -27.57 -35.73
C MET A 401 -35.42 -26.35 -35.21
N PRO A 402 -36.74 -26.28 -35.47
CA PRO A 402 -37.56 -25.22 -34.92
C PRO A 402 -37.72 -25.38 -33.40
N PRO A 403 -37.68 -24.28 -32.62
CA PRO A 403 -37.95 -24.34 -31.19
C PRO A 403 -39.42 -24.69 -30.93
N ALA A 404 -39.68 -25.42 -29.84
CA ALA A 404 -41.03 -25.79 -29.42
C ALA A 404 -41.80 -24.63 -28.76
N GLY A 405 -41.07 -23.64 -28.23
CA GLY A 405 -41.66 -22.52 -27.49
C GLY A 405 -41.88 -22.82 -26.01
N ASN A 406 -42.67 -21.97 -25.38
CA ASN A 406 -42.93 -22.04 -23.94
C ASN A 406 -43.98 -23.10 -23.62
N GLU A 407 -43.57 -24.10 -22.85
CA GLU A 407 -44.43 -25.11 -22.23
C GLU A 407 -44.50 -24.84 -20.73
N GLU A 408 -45.69 -24.93 -20.15
CA GLU A 408 -45.89 -24.77 -18.72
C GLU A 408 -45.34 -25.98 -17.94
N LEU A 409 -44.62 -25.70 -16.86
CA LEU A 409 -44.11 -26.74 -15.97
C LEU A 409 -45.25 -27.38 -15.19
N LYS A 410 -45.27 -28.71 -15.19
CA LYS A 410 -46.14 -29.53 -14.35
C LYS A 410 -45.43 -29.96 -13.07
N VAL A 411 -46.22 -30.45 -12.11
CA VAL A 411 -45.72 -30.94 -10.82
C VAL A 411 -44.79 -32.14 -11.05
N ALA A 412 -43.70 -32.21 -10.29
CA ALA A 412 -42.68 -33.25 -10.42
C ALA A 412 -43.26 -34.67 -10.38
N LEU A 413 -44.22 -34.93 -9.49
CA LEU A 413 -44.86 -36.25 -9.37
C LEU A 413 -45.52 -36.69 -10.68
N ASP A 414 -46.30 -35.82 -11.32
CA ASP A 414 -47.03 -36.15 -12.55
C ASP A 414 -46.06 -36.42 -13.70
N VAL A 415 -45.09 -35.52 -13.92
CA VAL A 415 -44.14 -35.62 -15.03
C VAL A 415 -43.25 -36.86 -14.91
N LEU A 416 -42.71 -37.10 -13.71
CA LEU A 416 -41.80 -38.23 -13.47
C LEU A 416 -42.56 -39.57 -13.50
N SER A 417 -43.81 -39.60 -13.04
CA SER A 417 -44.67 -40.79 -13.14
C SER A 417 -45.03 -41.09 -14.58
N ASP A 418 -45.39 -40.08 -15.39
CA ASP A 418 -45.68 -40.22 -16.82
C ASP A 418 -44.43 -40.70 -17.58
N PHE A 419 -43.26 -40.11 -17.28
CA PHE A 419 -41.97 -40.52 -17.85
C PHE A 419 -41.66 -41.98 -17.54
N THR A 420 -41.74 -42.36 -16.26
CA THR A 420 -41.46 -43.71 -15.78
C THR A 420 -42.42 -44.73 -16.39
N SER A 421 -43.72 -44.43 -16.35
CA SER A 421 -44.76 -45.31 -16.89
C SER A 421 -44.60 -45.53 -18.39
N TYR A 422 -44.14 -44.51 -19.12
CA TYR A 422 -43.86 -44.64 -20.55
C TYR A 422 -42.79 -45.69 -20.84
N PHE A 423 -41.61 -45.56 -20.21
CA PHE A 423 -40.49 -46.49 -20.43
C PHE A 423 -40.74 -47.89 -19.89
N GLN A 424 -41.49 -48.00 -18.79
CA GLN A 424 -41.98 -49.29 -18.28
C GLN A 424 -42.92 -49.97 -19.28
N LYS A 425 -43.84 -49.23 -19.89
CA LYS A 425 -44.78 -49.75 -20.89
C LYS A 425 -44.08 -50.30 -22.14
N VAL A 426 -42.99 -49.66 -22.57
CA VAL A 426 -42.18 -50.12 -23.71
C VAL A 426 -41.04 -51.07 -23.30
N ASN A 427 -40.94 -51.41 -22.01
CA ASN A 427 -39.94 -52.29 -21.43
C ASN A 427 -38.48 -51.89 -21.78
N ILE A 428 -38.14 -50.62 -21.60
CA ILE A 428 -36.79 -50.09 -21.84
C ILE A 428 -36.22 -49.52 -20.55
N GLU A 429 -35.00 -49.92 -20.23
CA GLU A 429 -34.24 -49.36 -19.12
C GLU A 429 -33.81 -47.93 -19.42
N TYR A 430 -33.91 -47.07 -18.40
CA TYR A 430 -33.48 -45.69 -18.46
C TYR A 430 -32.71 -45.34 -17.18
N ASN A 431 -31.77 -44.42 -17.30
CA ASN A 431 -31.14 -43.78 -16.16
C ASN A 431 -31.71 -42.37 -16.03
N LEU A 432 -32.06 -41.97 -14.81
CA LEU A 432 -32.59 -40.65 -14.51
C LEU A 432 -31.88 -40.10 -13.27
N THR A 433 -31.18 -38.98 -13.42
CA THR A 433 -30.40 -38.36 -12.36
C THR A 433 -30.78 -36.91 -12.18
N GLU A 434 -31.07 -36.50 -10.95
CA GLU A 434 -31.29 -35.10 -10.64
C GLU A 434 -29.99 -34.32 -10.72
N VAL A 435 -30.04 -33.18 -11.42
CA VAL A 435 -28.91 -32.26 -11.55
C VAL A 435 -29.25 -30.98 -10.81
N GLU A 436 -28.33 -30.59 -9.92
CA GLU A 436 -28.43 -29.31 -9.23
C GLU A 436 -28.30 -28.18 -10.26
N VAL A 437 -29.38 -27.41 -10.43
CA VAL A 437 -29.39 -26.29 -11.36
C VAL A 437 -28.55 -25.16 -10.75
N LYS A 438 -27.32 -25.02 -11.23
CA LYS A 438 -26.45 -23.90 -10.86
C LYS A 438 -27.19 -22.61 -11.20
N SER A 439 -27.39 -21.76 -10.20
CA SER A 439 -27.92 -20.41 -10.39
C SER A 439 -27.16 -19.71 -11.52
N PRO A 440 -27.84 -19.00 -12.44
CA PRO A 440 -27.17 -18.30 -13.52
C PRO A 440 -26.07 -17.40 -12.97
N LEU A 441 -24.89 -17.44 -13.58
CA LEU A 441 -23.75 -16.63 -13.19
C LEU A 441 -24.16 -15.15 -13.19
N LEU A 442 -23.85 -14.44 -12.11
CA LEU A 442 -24.04 -12.98 -12.00
C LEU A 442 -23.40 -12.30 -13.21
N LEU A 443 -24.09 -11.31 -13.80
CA LEU A 443 -23.55 -10.56 -14.93
C LEU A 443 -22.26 -9.83 -14.52
N ALA A 444 -21.34 -9.65 -15.47
CA ALA A 444 -20.05 -8.98 -15.24
C ALA A 444 -20.24 -7.60 -14.56
N GLY A 445 -19.79 -7.49 -13.31
CA GLY A 445 -19.86 -6.28 -12.48
C GLY A 445 -20.80 -6.37 -11.27
N GLN A 446 -21.58 -7.45 -11.12
CA GLN A 446 -22.37 -7.70 -9.91
C GLN A 446 -21.56 -8.52 -8.91
N VAL A 447 -21.40 -7.97 -7.70
CA VAL A 447 -20.83 -8.70 -6.55
C VAL A 447 -21.96 -9.46 -5.87
N GLU A 448 -21.71 -10.70 -5.48
CA GLU A 448 -22.65 -11.50 -4.71
C GLU A 448 -22.80 -10.85 -3.32
N ASP A 449 -23.93 -10.18 -3.09
CA ASP A 449 -24.33 -9.68 -1.78
C ASP A 449 -25.60 -10.40 -1.29
N VAL A 450 -25.93 -10.26 -0.01
CA VAL A 450 -27.09 -10.94 0.61
C VAL A 450 -28.42 -10.54 -0.05
N ASN A 451 -28.47 -9.41 -0.75
CA ASN A 451 -29.64 -8.91 -1.48
C ASN A 451 -29.65 -9.30 -2.98
N ASN A 452 -28.54 -9.80 -3.50
CA ASN A 452 -28.30 -10.06 -4.92
C ASN A 452 -27.89 -11.51 -5.21
N LYS A 453 -28.07 -12.41 -4.23
CA LYS A 453 -27.94 -13.86 -4.43
C LYS A 453 -29.04 -14.29 -5.43
N PRO A 454 -28.69 -14.83 -6.61
CA PRO A 454 -29.70 -15.30 -7.54
C PRO A 454 -30.53 -16.37 -6.84
N SER A 455 -31.84 -16.16 -6.75
CA SER A 455 -32.74 -17.20 -6.26
C SER A 455 -32.53 -18.44 -7.13
N PRO A 456 -32.47 -19.65 -6.53
CA PRO A 456 -32.47 -20.87 -7.34
C PRO A 456 -33.67 -20.83 -8.28
N PRO A 457 -33.50 -21.31 -9.53
CA PRO A 457 -34.58 -21.29 -10.50
C PRO A 457 -35.78 -22.08 -9.98
N PRO A 458 -37.03 -21.68 -10.33
CA PRO A 458 -38.26 -22.28 -9.83
C PRO A 458 -38.56 -23.67 -10.44
N TRP A 459 -37.53 -24.39 -10.91
CA TRP A 459 -37.65 -25.71 -11.52
C TRP A 459 -36.51 -26.63 -11.10
N ARG A 460 -36.78 -27.94 -11.12
CA ARG A 460 -35.77 -28.99 -10.98
C ARG A 460 -35.50 -29.61 -12.34
N THR A 461 -34.27 -30.08 -12.55
CA THR A 461 -33.84 -30.66 -13.83
C THR A 461 -33.35 -32.09 -13.60
N PHE A 462 -33.81 -33.01 -14.43
CA PHE A 462 -33.40 -34.40 -14.41
C PHE A 462 -32.77 -34.76 -15.75
N ASP A 463 -31.52 -35.19 -15.74
CA ASP A 463 -30.86 -35.74 -16.91
C ASP A 463 -31.30 -37.18 -17.10
N PHE A 464 -31.64 -37.56 -18.33
CA PHE A 464 -31.99 -38.92 -18.68
C PHE A 464 -31.06 -39.49 -19.75
N GLU A 465 -30.77 -40.78 -19.64
CA GLU A 465 -30.07 -41.57 -20.65
C GLU A 465 -30.86 -42.85 -20.91
N VAL A 466 -31.17 -43.10 -22.19
CA VAL A 466 -31.88 -44.30 -22.64
C VAL A 466 -31.02 -45.03 -23.65
N LYS A 467 -30.81 -46.33 -23.44
CA LYS A 467 -30.14 -47.22 -24.37
C LYS A 467 -31.15 -48.18 -24.96
N SER A 468 -31.23 -48.25 -26.28
CA SER A 468 -32.20 -49.11 -26.95
C SER A 468 -31.67 -49.60 -28.29
N ASP A 469 -32.07 -50.79 -28.70
CA ASP A 469 -31.92 -51.27 -30.09
C ASP A 469 -33.14 -50.93 -30.96
N ILE A 470 -34.17 -50.30 -30.39
CA ILE A 470 -35.34 -49.79 -31.11
C ILE A 470 -35.02 -48.43 -31.71
N ASN A 471 -35.42 -48.23 -32.97
CA ASN A 471 -35.27 -46.95 -33.66
C ASN A 471 -35.97 -45.80 -32.88
N PRO A 472 -35.30 -44.66 -32.61
CA PRO A 472 -35.87 -43.55 -31.85
C PRO A 472 -37.21 -43.04 -32.38
N ASN A 473 -37.44 -43.05 -33.69
CA ASN A 473 -38.72 -42.62 -34.29
C ASN A 473 -39.88 -43.53 -33.89
N VAL A 474 -39.62 -44.83 -33.69
CA VAL A 474 -40.61 -45.79 -33.20
C VAL A 474 -40.74 -45.65 -31.68
N LEU A 475 -39.60 -45.60 -30.99
CA LEU A 475 -39.54 -45.49 -29.53
C LEU A 475 -40.29 -44.27 -29.01
N PHE A 476 -40.22 -43.11 -29.68
CA PHE A 476 -40.86 -41.85 -29.24
C PHE A 476 -42.16 -41.51 -29.98
N SER A 477 -42.67 -42.40 -30.84
CA SER A 477 -43.86 -42.16 -31.70
C SER A 477 -45.12 -41.71 -30.94
N HIS A 478 -45.28 -42.14 -29.69
CA HIS A 478 -46.40 -41.80 -28.81
C HIS A 478 -45.97 -41.13 -27.51
N TYR A 479 -44.78 -40.54 -27.48
CA TYR A 479 -44.28 -39.83 -26.31
C TYR A 479 -45.01 -38.50 -26.14
N LYS A 480 -45.60 -38.26 -24.96
CA LYS A 480 -46.43 -37.08 -24.67
C LYS A 480 -46.03 -36.32 -23.41
N VAL A 481 -44.91 -36.68 -22.79
CA VAL A 481 -44.44 -36.00 -21.58
C VAL A 481 -43.97 -34.60 -21.97
N THR A 482 -44.61 -33.60 -21.38
CA THR A 482 -44.32 -32.18 -21.63
C THR A 482 -43.03 -31.76 -20.95
N VAL A 483 -42.34 -30.76 -21.49
CA VAL A 483 -41.09 -30.21 -20.94
C VAL A 483 -39.93 -31.22 -20.86
N THR A 484 -39.97 -32.22 -21.74
CA THR A 484 -38.83 -33.09 -22.05
C THR A 484 -38.11 -32.55 -23.28
N ARG A 485 -36.78 -32.54 -23.26
CA ARG A 485 -35.93 -32.10 -24.37
C ARG A 485 -34.81 -33.11 -24.60
N ILE A 486 -34.60 -33.50 -25.85
CA ILE A 486 -33.48 -34.36 -26.24
C ILE A 486 -32.29 -33.46 -26.57
N GLU A 487 -31.11 -33.80 -26.05
CA GLU A 487 -29.86 -33.10 -26.33
C GLU A 487 -29.06 -33.80 -27.44
N SER A 488 -29.06 -35.14 -27.43
CA SER A 488 -28.41 -35.93 -28.47
C SER A 488 -29.06 -37.30 -28.71
N ILE A 489 -28.95 -37.76 -29.96
CA ILE A 489 -29.23 -39.13 -30.36
C ILE A 489 -27.97 -39.68 -31.01
N GLU A 490 -27.32 -40.62 -30.34
CA GLU A 490 -26.18 -41.35 -30.87
C GLU A 490 -26.64 -42.71 -31.41
N MET A 491 -26.30 -43.00 -32.66
CA MET A 491 -26.43 -44.32 -33.28
C MET A 491 -25.04 -44.94 -33.39
N LYS A 492 -24.89 -46.20 -32.97
CA LYS A 492 -23.70 -47.00 -33.24
C LYS A 492 -24.09 -48.22 -34.05
N MET A 493 -23.25 -48.54 -35.02
CA MET A 493 -23.41 -49.72 -35.87
C MET A 493 -22.30 -50.72 -35.52
N ASP A 494 -22.69 -51.89 -35.01
CA ASP A 494 -21.75 -52.97 -34.73
C ASP A 494 -21.42 -53.74 -36.01
N ASN A 495 -20.29 -54.47 -36.00
CA ASN A 495 -19.82 -55.32 -37.12
C ASN A 495 -20.85 -56.37 -37.59
N THR A 496 -21.88 -56.64 -36.80
CA THR A 496 -22.97 -57.59 -37.09
C THR A 496 -24.23 -56.92 -37.66
N THR A 497 -24.15 -55.65 -38.08
CA THR A 497 -25.28 -54.80 -38.56
C THR A 497 -26.35 -54.50 -37.49
N LYS A 498 -26.09 -54.83 -36.22
CA LYS A 498 -26.96 -54.43 -35.12
C LYS A 498 -26.79 -52.93 -34.84
N LEU A 499 -27.90 -52.20 -34.82
CA LEU A 499 -27.93 -50.79 -34.45
C LEU A 499 -28.21 -50.64 -32.97
N THR A 500 -27.42 -49.81 -32.29
CA THR A 500 -27.65 -49.43 -30.90
C THR A 500 -27.79 -47.91 -30.81
N TRP A 501 -28.79 -47.47 -30.06
CA TRP A 501 -29.13 -46.06 -29.88
C TRP A 501 -28.88 -45.66 -28.44
N VAL A 502 -28.25 -44.51 -28.26
CA VAL A 502 -28.10 -43.84 -26.95
C VAL A 502 -28.73 -42.46 -27.07
N ILE A 503 -29.86 -42.27 -26.40
CA ILE A 503 -30.60 -41.01 -26.38
C ILE A 503 -30.34 -40.33 -25.04
N LYS A 504 -29.92 -39.07 -25.09
CA LYS A 504 -29.68 -38.24 -23.91
C LYS A 504 -30.54 -37.00 -23.95
N GLY A 505 -31.03 -36.58 -22.80
CA GLY A 505 -31.83 -35.38 -22.70
C GLY A 505 -32.14 -34.97 -21.27
N LYS A 506 -33.06 -34.03 -21.14
CA LYS A 506 -33.47 -33.41 -19.89
C LYS A 506 -34.97 -33.39 -19.72
N VAL A 507 -35.42 -33.55 -18.49
CA VAL A 507 -36.80 -33.35 -18.06
C VAL A 507 -36.82 -32.22 -17.05
N TYR A 508 -37.65 -31.20 -17.29
CA TYR A 508 -37.81 -30.07 -16.39
C TYR A 508 -39.15 -30.16 -15.66
N VAL A 509 -39.13 -29.97 -14.34
CA VAL A 509 -40.32 -30.06 -13.49
C VAL A 509 -40.44 -28.86 -12.57
N LYS A 510 -41.68 -28.52 -12.19
CA LYS A 510 -41.94 -27.47 -11.22
C LYS A 510 -41.38 -27.86 -9.84
N LEU A 511 -40.70 -26.91 -9.18
CA LEU A 511 -40.21 -27.06 -7.80
C LEU A 511 -41.35 -27.40 -6.83
#